data_AF-A0ABD5VVZ8-F1
#
_entry.id   AF-A0ABD5VVZ8-F1
#
_cell.length_a   1.000
_cell.length_b   1.000
_cell.length_c   1.000
_cell.angle_alpha   90.00
_cell.angle_beta   90.00
_cell.angle_gamma   90.00
#
_symmetry.space_group_name_H-M   'P 1'
#
loop_
_entity.id
_entity.type
_entity.pdbx_description
1 polymer ?
#
loop_
_entity_poly.entity_id
_entity_poly.type
_entity_poly.pdbx_seq_one_letter_code
_entity_poly.pdbx_strand_id
1 'polypeptide(L)'
;MALPTVRGRPLVARRFLGAWLVLVATLPGGLRSYFIRDRVGLTAWNPGEKMGINFRTYHHAAELALDGARFYDTIPPGAPEFAEYLYPPGTVPLFYPFTLAEWPTGYAILTGLSVVAAVVTTGLIVDYVESRGPQLGWLDVALILVSLVLSTHVFGTIFFGNINLLLALGIVVGLWALDRNREVASGVAFGAVALFKLFPALVGLWLLRRRRLRAVGGAIATGVGGLVGGVLAFGPDTTEYYLTEVVSGRTDTAAFVGGYPVDETYYLTIQQPVSWLVSAVWPAAPTPSSSRAR
;
A
#
# COMPACT_ATOMS: atom_id res chain seq x y z
N MET A 1 -15.31 -16.36 -12.43
CA MET A 1 -14.98 -16.43 -11.00
C MET A 1 -16.21 -16.98 -10.31
N ALA A 2 -16.14 -18.17 -9.70
CA ALA A 2 -17.27 -18.68 -8.92
C ALA A 2 -17.15 -18.07 -7.52
N LEU A 3 -18.15 -17.29 -7.10
CA LEU A 3 -18.28 -16.91 -5.69
C LEU A 3 -18.38 -18.20 -4.86
N PRO A 4 -17.87 -18.22 -3.61
CA PRO A 4 -17.97 -19.40 -2.76
C PRO A 4 -19.40 -19.93 -2.78
N THR A 5 -19.58 -21.23 -3.05
CA THR A 5 -20.90 -21.85 -3.17
C THR A 5 -21.70 -21.59 -1.90
N VAL A 6 -22.69 -20.69 -2.01
CA VAL A 6 -23.47 -20.19 -0.86
C VAL A 6 -24.31 -21.31 -0.25
N ARG A 7 -24.73 -22.31 -1.05
CA ARG A 7 -25.51 -23.45 -0.61
C ARG A 7 -24.59 -24.53 0.00
N GLY A 8 -24.79 -24.83 1.28
CA GLY A 8 -24.19 -25.99 1.95
C GLY A 8 -22.91 -25.72 2.75
N ARG A 9 -22.39 -24.49 2.80
CA ARG A 9 -21.23 -24.15 3.64
C ARG A 9 -21.65 -24.14 5.13
N PRO A 10 -21.02 -24.95 6.01
CA PRO A 10 -21.35 -24.96 7.43
C PRO A 10 -20.85 -23.70 8.14
N LEU A 11 -21.40 -23.37 9.31
CA LEU A 11 -20.89 -22.26 10.13
C LEU A 11 -19.41 -22.48 10.50
N VAL A 12 -19.09 -23.70 10.95
CA VAL A 12 -17.74 -24.14 11.25
C VAL A 12 -17.51 -25.47 10.53
N ALA A 13 -16.60 -25.50 9.56
CA ALA A 13 -16.22 -26.74 8.87
C ALA A 13 -15.20 -27.55 9.69
N ARG A 14 -14.21 -26.85 10.25
CA ARG A 14 -13.18 -27.41 11.15
C ARG A 14 -12.69 -26.31 12.08
N ARG A 15 -12.14 -26.68 13.24
CA ARG A 15 -11.54 -25.74 14.18
C ARG A 15 -10.08 -25.47 13.80
N PHE A 16 -9.82 -24.30 13.23
CA PHE A 16 -8.47 -23.83 12.90
C PHE A 16 -7.96 -22.85 13.95
N LEU A 17 -7.88 -23.29 15.22
CA LEU A 17 -7.65 -22.41 16.38
C LEU A 17 -6.43 -21.48 16.22
N GLY A 18 -5.31 -21.98 15.68
CA GLY A 18 -4.13 -21.14 15.44
C GLY A 18 -4.38 -20.02 14.44
N ALA A 19 -5.06 -20.30 13.33
CA ALA A 19 -5.42 -19.28 12.34
C ALA A 19 -6.44 -18.28 12.92
N TRP A 20 -7.42 -18.77 13.68
CA TRP A 20 -8.40 -17.90 14.34
C TRP A 20 -7.74 -16.96 15.34
N LEU A 21 -6.82 -17.47 16.15
CA LEU A 21 -6.06 -16.64 17.10
C LEU A 21 -5.29 -15.53 16.37
N VAL A 22 -4.62 -15.84 15.27
CA VAL A 22 -3.90 -14.82 14.47
C VAL A 22 -4.86 -13.77 13.91
N LEU A 23 -5.98 -14.18 13.33
CA LEU A 23 -6.96 -13.27 12.74
C LEU A 23 -7.60 -12.37 13.82
N VAL A 24 -8.00 -12.96 14.95
CA VAL A 24 -8.64 -12.25 16.08
C VAL A 24 -7.66 -11.34 16.81
N ALA A 25 -6.39 -11.74 17.00
CA ALA A 25 -5.41 -10.93 17.74
C ALA A 25 -5.19 -9.53 17.16
N THR A 26 -5.46 -9.34 15.87
CA THR A 26 -5.32 -8.04 15.20
C THR A 26 -6.53 -7.11 15.38
N LEU A 27 -7.67 -7.62 15.83
CA LEU A 27 -8.95 -6.90 15.88
C LEU A 27 -9.06 -5.91 17.05
N PRO A 28 -8.68 -6.24 18.31
CA PRO A 28 -8.88 -5.33 19.44
C PRO A 28 -8.27 -3.94 19.22
N GLY A 29 -7.06 -3.86 18.67
CA GLY A 29 -6.39 -2.59 18.40
C GLY A 29 -7.08 -1.75 17.32
N GLY A 30 -7.55 -2.40 16.25
CA GLY A 30 -8.29 -1.74 15.17
C GLY A 30 -9.68 -1.28 15.62
N LEU A 31 -10.45 -2.16 16.27
CA LEU A 31 -11.74 -1.82 16.86
C LEU A 31 -11.61 -0.66 17.85
N ARG A 32 -10.64 -0.71 18.78
CA ARG A 32 -10.38 0.39 19.71
C ARG A 32 -10.12 1.70 18.96
N SER A 33 -9.36 1.67 17.86
CA SER A 33 -9.06 2.86 17.06
C SER A 33 -10.29 3.45 16.38
N TYR A 34 -11.24 2.62 15.92
CA TYR A 34 -12.54 3.07 15.43
C TYR A 34 -13.47 3.58 16.55
N PHE A 35 -13.40 3.01 17.75
CA PHE A 35 -14.24 3.44 18.88
C PHE A 35 -13.80 4.76 19.51
N ILE A 36 -12.49 5.00 19.63
CA ILE A 36 -11.98 6.20 20.31
C ILE A 36 -11.92 7.45 19.42
N ARG A 37 -12.12 7.30 18.10
CA ARG A 37 -12.08 8.42 17.16
C ARG A 37 -13.49 8.75 16.69
N ASP A 38 -14.04 9.80 17.27
CA ASP A 38 -15.34 10.40 16.96
C ASP A 38 -15.51 10.82 15.49
N ARG A 39 -14.40 11.08 14.76
CA ARG A 39 -14.43 11.45 13.34
C ARG A 39 -14.49 10.26 12.36
N VAL A 40 -14.10 9.06 12.82
CA VAL A 40 -14.01 7.85 11.98
C VAL A 40 -14.60 6.67 12.72
N GLY A 41 -15.85 6.35 12.39
CA GLY A 41 -16.53 5.21 12.97
C GLY A 41 -17.63 4.69 12.06
N LEU A 42 -18.30 3.63 12.51
CA LEU A 42 -19.43 3.04 11.78
C LEU A 42 -20.58 4.04 11.53
N THR A 43 -20.65 5.12 12.31
CA THR A 43 -21.72 6.12 12.28
C THR A 43 -21.21 7.55 12.07
N ALA A 44 -19.91 7.75 11.85
CA ALA A 44 -19.31 9.07 11.73
C ALA A 44 -18.32 9.12 10.57
N TRP A 45 -18.51 10.11 9.70
CA TRP A 45 -17.66 10.40 8.56
C TRP A 45 -17.41 11.90 8.50
N ASN A 46 -16.32 12.36 9.12
CA ASN A 46 -15.94 13.78 9.12
C ASN A 46 -14.47 13.95 8.68
N PRO A 47 -14.17 13.83 7.37
CA PRO A 47 -12.82 13.99 6.84
C PRO A 47 -12.24 15.37 7.15
N GLY A 48 -10.98 15.41 7.61
CA GLY A 48 -10.27 16.63 8.00
C GLY A 48 -9.07 16.33 8.90
N GLU A 49 -8.29 17.36 9.26
CA GLU A 49 -6.99 17.23 9.95
C GLU A 49 -6.09 16.15 9.31
N LYS A 50 -6.02 14.95 9.92
CA LYS A 50 -5.23 13.81 9.46
C LYS A 50 -6.07 12.73 8.78
N MET A 51 -7.40 12.77 8.88
CA MET A 51 -8.28 11.78 8.24
C MET A 51 -8.33 12.04 6.73
N GLY A 52 -8.09 10.99 5.95
CA GLY A 52 -8.06 11.06 4.49
C GLY A 52 -6.86 11.82 3.93
N ILE A 53 -5.86 12.18 4.74
CA ILE A 53 -4.77 13.06 4.32
C ILE A 53 -3.96 12.52 3.15
N ASN A 54 -3.73 11.20 3.09
CA ASN A 54 -3.00 10.60 1.98
C ASN A 54 -3.85 10.61 0.71
N PHE A 55 -5.16 10.32 0.82
CA PHE A 55 -6.06 10.46 -0.32
C PHE A 55 -6.10 11.90 -0.85
N ARG A 56 -6.24 12.87 0.07
CA ARG A 56 -6.26 14.30 -0.25
C ARG A 56 -5.01 14.73 -1.00
N THR A 57 -3.87 14.14 -0.66
CA THR A 57 -2.60 14.35 -1.36
C THR A 57 -2.61 13.78 -2.78
N TYR A 58 -3.16 12.58 -2.99
CA TYR A 58 -3.31 12.01 -4.34
C TYR A 58 -4.26 12.83 -5.20
N HIS A 59 -5.36 13.28 -4.60
CA HIS A 59 -6.39 14.11 -5.25
C HIS A 59 -5.81 15.47 -5.66
N HIS A 60 -5.09 16.14 -4.75
CA HIS A 60 -4.43 17.42 -5.04
C HIS A 60 -3.36 17.31 -6.13
N ALA A 61 -2.53 16.27 -6.10
CA ALA A 61 -1.54 16.03 -7.15
C ALA A 61 -2.18 15.80 -8.52
N ALA A 62 -3.34 15.13 -8.55
CA ALA A 62 -4.12 14.91 -9.76
C ALA A 62 -4.72 16.21 -10.32
N GLU A 63 -5.24 17.09 -9.45
CA GLU A 63 -5.73 18.43 -9.85
C GLU A 63 -4.60 19.27 -10.46
N LEU A 64 -3.47 19.40 -9.75
CA LEU A 64 -2.32 20.15 -10.24
C LEU A 64 -1.79 19.61 -11.58
N ALA A 65 -1.74 18.28 -11.73
CA ALA A 65 -1.31 17.66 -12.97
C ALA A 65 -2.27 17.92 -14.14
N LEU A 66 -3.59 18.03 -13.90
CA LEU A 66 -4.57 18.41 -14.92
C LEU A 66 -4.40 19.88 -15.36
N ASP A 67 -4.01 20.74 -14.44
CA ASP A 67 -3.73 22.16 -14.70
C ASP A 67 -2.33 22.39 -15.32
N GLY A 68 -1.56 21.32 -15.57
CA GLY A 68 -0.19 21.40 -16.08
C GLY A 68 0.81 21.98 -15.06
N ALA A 69 0.44 22.02 -13.79
CA ALA A 69 1.28 22.48 -12.69
C ALA A 69 2.16 21.36 -12.12
N ARG A 70 3.22 21.75 -11.41
CA ARG A 70 4.08 20.83 -10.65
C ARG A 70 3.30 20.29 -9.46
N PHE A 71 3.28 18.97 -9.28
CA PHE A 71 2.57 18.28 -8.19
C PHE A 71 3.49 17.64 -7.14
N TYR A 72 4.81 17.71 -7.33
CA TYR A 72 5.80 17.38 -6.30
C TYR A 72 6.15 18.63 -5.48
N ASP A 73 6.50 18.42 -4.21
CA ASP A 73 6.80 19.48 -3.22
C ASP A 73 5.63 20.45 -3.00
N THR A 74 4.42 19.96 -3.27
CA THR A 74 3.17 20.67 -3.04
C THR A 74 2.34 19.92 -2.01
N ILE A 75 1.68 20.67 -1.14
CA ILE A 75 0.78 20.13 -0.12
C ILE A 75 -0.65 20.66 -0.33
N PRO A 76 -1.68 19.85 -0.05
CA PRO A 76 -3.05 20.34 -0.07
C PRO A 76 -3.23 21.53 0.90
N PRO A 77 -4.08 22.52 0.59
CA PRO A 77 -4.27 23.68 1.47
C PRO A 77 -4.63 23.31 2.92
N GLY A 78 -3.86 23.80 3.89
CA GLY A 78 -4.07 23.51 5.32
C GLY A 78 -3.74 22.07 5.74
N ALA A 79 -3.06 21.29 4.88
CA ALA A 79 -2.48 20.00 5.25
C ALA A 79 -1.15 20.19 6.02
N PRO A 80 -0.73 19.18 6.82
CA PRO A 80 0.63 19.16 7.38
C PRO A 80 1.70 19.08 6.27
N GLU A 81 2.90 19.57 6.55
CA GLU A 81 4.03 19.62 5.60
C GLU A 81 4.42 18.25 5.01
N PHE A 82 4.19 17.15 5.72
CA PHE A 82 4.49 15.80 5.23
C PHE A 82 3.48 15.27 4.19
N ALA A 83 2.39 15.99 3.93
CA ALA A 83 1.29 15.54 3.06
C ALA A 83 1.59 15.81 1.58
N GLU A 84 2.69 15.23 1.09
CA GLU A 84 3.18 15.38 -0.28
C GLU A 84 2.97 14.10 -1.10
N TYR A 85 2.87 14.25 -2.42
CA TYR A 85 2.72 13.12 -3.33
C TYR A 85 4.08 12.43 -3.55
N LEU A 86 4.14 11.11 -3.35
CA LEU A 86 5.41 10.39 -3.28
C LEU A 86 5.50 9.15 -4.18
N TYR A 87 4.62 9.03 -5.17
CA TYR A 87 4.61 7.91 -6.12
C TYR A 87 5.20 8.33 -7.48
N PRO A 88 5.58 7.38 -8.35
CA PRO A 88 6.06 7.72 -9.68
C PRO A 88 5.05 8.55 -10.48
N PRO A 89 5.51 9.46 -11.36
CA PRO A 89 4.63 10.36 -12.11
C PRO A 89 3.55 9.61 -12.89
N GLY A 90 3.91 8.49 -13.52
CA GLY A 90 2.98 7.68 -14.31
C GLY A 90 1.82 7.06 -13.51
N THR A 91 1.82 7.18 -12.18
CA THR A 91 0.69 6.76 -11.34
C THR A 91 -0.32 7.87 -11.06
N VAL A 92 0.02 9.15 -11.31
CA VAL A 92 -0.89 10.30 -11.13
C VAL A 92 -2.20 10.13 -11.92
N PRO A 93 -2.20 9.69 -13.19
CA PRO A 93 -3.43 9.58 -13.97
C PRO A 93 -4.48 8.61 -13.38
N LEU A 94 -4.07 7.66 -12.54
CA LEU A 94 -4.99 6.75 -11.85
C LEU A 94 -5.89 7.47 -10.85
N PHE A 95 -5.52 8.69 -10.46
CA PHE A 95 -6.28 9.53 -9.54
C PHE A 95 -7.17 10.57 -10.25
N TYR A 96 -7.05 10.76 -11.58
CA TYR A 96 -7.90 11.68 -12.33
C TYR A 96 -9.40 11.43 -12.19
N PRO A 97 -9.92 10.19 -12.18
CA PRO A 97 -11.35 9.99 -11.99
C PRO A 97 -11.89 10.55 -10.67
N PHE A 98 -11.03 10.72 -9.66
CA PHE A 98 -11.42 11.27 -8.37
C PHE A 98 -11.49 12.81 -8.35
N THR A 99 -10.91 13.52 -9.33
CA THR A 99 -11.01 14.98 -9.42
C THR A 99 -12.39 15.44 -9.90
N LEU A 100 -13.22 14.51 -10.37
CA LEU A 100 -14.63 14.76 -10.72
C LEU A 100 -15.51 15.08 -9.51
N ALA A 101 -14.99 14.87 -8.29
CA ALA A 101 -15.68 15.20 -7.05
C ALA A 101 -14.70 15.85 -6.07
N GLU A 102 -15.25 16.53 -5.07
CA GLU A 102 -14.44 17.03 -3.95
C GLU A 102 -13.75 15.87 -3.20
N TRP A 103 -12.57 16.15 -2.65
CA TRP A 103 -11.74 15.14 -2.00
C TRP A 103 -12.45 14.31 -0.90
N PRO A 104 -13.42 14.82 -0.09
CA PRO A 104 -14.09 13.99 0.90
C PRO A 104 -14.95 12.89 0.26
N THR A 105 -15.58 13.21 -0.88
CA THR A 105 -16.37 12.27 -1.68
C THR A 105 -15.46 11.27 -2.36
N GLY A 106 -14.36 11.73 -2.97
CA GLY A 106 -13.35 10.84 -3.55
C GLY A 106 -12.76 9.87 -2.54
N TYR A 107 -12.52 10.33 -1.31
CA TYR A 107 -12.03 9.51 -0.21
C TYR A 107 -13.04 8.45 0.22
N ALA A 108 -14.33 8.80 0.28
CA ALA A 108 -15.40 7.82 0.54
C ALA A 108 -15.46 6.75 -0.56
N ILE A 109 -15.31 7.15 -1.83
CA ILE A 109 -15.23 6.21 -2.97
C ILE A 109 -14.02 5.28 -2.81
N LEU A 110 -12.82 5.81 -2.53
CA LEU A 110 -11.63 4.97 -2.31
C LEU A 110 -11.81 4.01 -1.14
N THR A 111 -12.49 4.45 -0.08
CA THR A 111 -12.82 3.61 1.08
C THR A 111 -13.76 2.48 0.68
N GLY A 112 -14.80 2.76 -0.10
CA GLY A 112 -15.68 1.75 -0.69
C GLY A 112 -14.91 0.75 -1.57
N LEU A 113 -14.02 1.23 -2.45
CA LEU A 113 -13.17 0.38 -3.28
C LEU A 113 -12.23 -0.49 -2.43
N SER A 114 -11.74 0.02 -1.30
CA SER A 114 -10.92 -0.74 -0.36
C SER A 114 -11.73 -1.88 0.29
N VAL A 115 -12.98 -1.62 0.69
CA VAL A 115 -13.87 -2.67 1.21
C VAL A 115 -14.17 -3.72 0.15
N VAL A 116 -14.46 -3.30 -1.09
CA VAL A 116 -14.62 -4.24 -2.22
C VAL A 116 -13.37 -5.08 -2.41
N ALA A 117 -12.18 -4.46 -2.34
CA ALA A 117 -10.92 -5.18 -2.45
C ALA A 117 -10.72 -6.19 -1.32
N ALA A 118 -11.14 -5.89 -0.08
CA ALA A 118 -11.13 -6.83 1.03
C ALA A 118 -12.04 -8.04 0.77
N VAL A 119 -13.24 -7.81 0.24
CA VAL A 119 -14.19 -8.88 -0.12
C VAL A 119 -13.62 -9.77 -1.22
N VAL A 120 -13.09 -9.18 -2.30
CA VAL A 120 -12.46 -9.94 -3.40
C VAL A 120 -11.24 -10.71 -2.89
N THR A 121 -10.38 -10.08 -2.09
CA THR A 121 -9.22 -10.72 -1.47
C THR A 121 -9.63 -11.91 -0.61
N THR A 122 -10.69 -11.76 0.19
CA THR A 122 -11.26 -12.85 1.00
C THR A 122 -11.69 -14.01 0.11
N GLY A 123 -12.42 -13.73 -0.97
CA GLY A 123 -12.84 -14.76 -1.94
C GLY A 123 -11.66 -15.50 -2.56
N LEU A 124 -10.59 -14.79 -2.94
CA LEU A 124 -9.37 -15.39 -3.52
C LEU A 124 -8.60 -16.24 -2.51
N ILE A 125 -8.52 -15.81 -1.25
CA ILE A 125 -7.89 -16.59 -0.17
C ILE A 125 -8.69 -17.87 0.08
N VAL A 126 -10.02 -17.77 0.17
CA VAL A 126 -10.91 -18.92 0.38
C VAL A 126 -10.79 -19.91 -0.77
N ASP A 127 -10.89 -19.44 -2.01
CA ASP A 127 -10.71 -20.26 -3.21
C ASP A 127 -9.35 -20.96 -3.23
N TYR A 128 -8.27 -20.22 -2.92
CA TYR A 128 -6.94 -20.80 -2.84
C TYR A 128 -6.84 -21.89 -1.77
N VAL A 129 -7.31 -21.62 -0.54
CA VAL A 129 -7.23 -22.59 0.56
C VAL A 129 -8.05 -23.84 0.24
N GLU A 130 -9.28 -23.68 -0.26
CA GLU A 130 -10.18 -24.78 -0.59
C GLU A 130 -9.65 -25.62 -1.75
N SER A 131 -8.96 -25.00 -2.72
CA SER A 131 -8.29 -25.73 -3.81
C SER A 131 -7.18 -26.67 -3.32
N ARG A 132 -6.70 -26.50 -2.08
CA ARG A 132 -5.66 -27.35 -1.46
C ARG A 132 -6.24 -28.43 -0.54
N GLY A 133 -7.57 -28.53 -0.44
CA GLY A 133 -8.29 -29.57 0.29
C GLY A 133 -9.07 -29.11 1.53
N PRO A 134 -8.59 -28.18 2.38
CA PRO A 134 -9.36 -27.72 3.54
C PRO A 134 -10.66 -27.02 3.12
N GLN A 135 -11.80 -27.50 3.62
CA GLN A 135 -13.07 -26.76 3.51
C GLN A 135 -13.16 -25.71 4.62
N LEU A 136 -13.56 -24.48 4.26
CA LEU A 136 -13.71 -23.38 5.22
C LEU A 136 -15.19 -23.18 5.59
N GLY A 137 -15.49 -22.96 6.86
CA GLY A 137 -16.82 -22.57 7.32
C GLY A 137 -17.08 -21.07 7.14
N TRP A 138 -18.33 -20.63 7.34
CA TRP A 138 -18.66 -19.20 7.32
C TRP A 138 -17.90 -18.39 8.37
N LEU A 139 -17.56 -18.99 9.52
CA LEU A 139 -16.74 -18.35 10.54
C LEU A 139 -15.34 -18.01 10.00
N ASP A 140 -14.70 -18.92 9.25
CA ASP A 140 -13.38 -18.67 8.66
C ASP A 140 -13.42 -17.52 7.66
N VAL A 141 -14.42 -17.53 6.77
CA VAL A 141 -14.64 -16.47 5.77
C VAL A 141 -14.87 -15.12 6.46
N ALA A 142 -15.71 -15.09 7.50
CA ALA A 142 -16.00 -13.89 8.27
C ALA A 142 -14.76 -13.36 8.99
N LEU A 143 -13.96 -14.24 9.60
CA LEU A 143 -12.72 -13.84 10.28
C LEU A 143 -11.70 -13.25 9.31
N ILE A 144 -11.52 -13.86 8.12
CA ILE A 144 -10.63 -13.32 7.08
C ILE A 144 -11.11 -11.93 6.66
N LEU A 145 -12.40 -11.78 6.34
CA LEU A 145 -12.97 -10.50 5.90
C LEU A 145 -12.84 -9.43 6.99
N VAL A 146 -13.23 -9.75 8.22
CA VAL A 146 -13.19 -8.81 9.35
C VAL A 146 -11.76 -8.39 9.66
N SER A 147 -10.78 -9.29 9.60
CA SER A 147 -9.36 -8.92 9.74
C SER A 147 -8.89 -7.99 8.61
N LEU A 148 -9.41 -8.14 7.40
CA LEU A 148 -9.10 -7.26 6.26
C LEU A 148 -9.84 -5.91 6.27
N VAL A 149 -10.74 -5.67 7.22
CA VAL A 149 -11.51 -4.41 7.32
C VAL A 149 -11.29 -3.70 8.65
N LEU A 150 -11.24 -4.44 9.75
CA LEU A 150 -11.28 -3.91 11.12
C LEU A 150 -10.00 -4.14 11.92
N SER A 151 -8.96 -4.76 11.34
CA SER A 151 -7.70 -4.96 12.05
C SER A 151 -6.95 -3.64 12.29
N THR A 152 -6.03 -3.67 13.26
CA THR A 152 -5.12 -2.54 13.53
C THR A 152 -4.31 -2.12 12.31
N HIS A 153 -3.95 -3.06 11.42
CA HIS A 153 -3.19 -2.77 10.21
C HIS A 153 -4.03 -2.08 9.12
N VAL A 154 -5.33 -2.37 9.07
CA VAL A 154 -6.24 -1.80 8.07
C VAL A 154 -6.79 -0.46 8.53
N PHE A 155 -6.99 -0.26 9.84
CA PHE A 155 -7.46 1.00 10.38
C PHE A 155 -6.67 2.20 9.84
N GLY A 156 -5.32 2.16 9.91
CA GLY A 156 -4.49 3.26 9.39
C GLY A 156 -4.63 3.44 7.87
N THR A 157 -4.87 2.35 7.13
CA THR A 157 -5.12 2.43 5.70
C THR A 157 -6.41 3.19 5.40
N ILE A 158 -7.50 2.84 6.07
CA ILE A 158 -8.78 3.52 5.91
C ILE A 158 -8.69 4.95 6.43
N PHE A 159 -8.21 5.15 7.66
CA PHE A 159 -8.15 6.45 8.33
C PHE A 159 -7.39 7.50 7.51
N PHE A 160 -6.23 7.16 6.95
CA PHE A 160 -5.45 8.11 6.15
C PHE A 160 -5.85 8.15 4.66
N GLY A 161 -6.72 7.24 4.19
CA GLY A 161 -7.07 7.15 2.77
C GLY A 161 -5.95 6.56 1.90
N ASN A 162 -5.29 5.53 2.39
CA ASN A 162 -4.24 4.82 1.66
C ASN A 162 -4.81 3.81 0.66
N ILE A 163 -4.07 3.58 -0.42
CA ILE A 163 -4.36 2.54 -1.42
C ILE A 163 -3.87 1.14 -1.01
N ASN A 164 -3.36 0.96 0.22
CA ASN A 164 -2.68 -0.28 0.64
C ASN A 164 -3.53 -1.54 0.48
N LEU A 165 -4.86 -1.45 0.64
CA LEU A 165 -5.74 -2.61 0.53
C LEU A 165 -5.94 -3.02 -0.95
N LEU A 166 -5.93 -2.06 -1.88
CA LEU A 166 -5.86 -2.32 -3.32
C LEU A 166 -4.52 -2.95 -3.71
N LEU A 167 -3.42 -2.49 -3.11
CA LEU A 167 -2.10 -3.08 -3.31
C LEU A 167 -2.03 -4.51 -2.76
N ALA A 168 -2.62 -4.76 -1.59
CA ALA A 168 -2.73 -6.11 -1.02
C ALA A 168 -3.54 -7.05 -1.93
N LEU A 169 -4.66 -6.56 -2.48
CA LEU A 169 -5.40 -7.29 -3.51
C LEU A 169 -4.52 -7.60 -4.72
N GLY A 170 -3.73 -6.64 -5.21
CA GLY A 170 -2.79 -6.85 -6.31
C GLY A 170 -1.78 -7.98 -6.03
N ILE A 171 -1.25 -8.05 -4.81
CA ILE A 171 -0.35 -9.15 -4.39
C ILE A 171 -1.09 -10.49 -4.41
N VAL A 172 -2.30 -10.55 -3.84
CA VAL A 172 -3.10 -11.79 -3.79
C VAL A 172 -3.51 -12.24 -5.18
N VAL A 173 -3.91 -11.32 -6.07
CA VAL A 173 -4.17 -11.60 -7.49
C VAL A 173 -2.91 -12.12 -8.17
N GLY A 174 -1.75 -11.53 -7.89
CA GLY A 174 -0.46 -11.97 -8.42
C GLY A 174 -0.14 -13.42 -8.03
N LEU A 175 -0.31 -13.77 -6.76
CA LEU A 175 -0.11 -15.13 -6.25
C LEU A 175 -1.14 -16.11 -6.82
N TRP A 176 -2.42 -15.71 -6.85
CA TRP A 176 -3.52 -16.51 -7.38
C TRP A 176 -3.36 -16.81 -8.88
N ALA A 177 -2.91 -15.82 -9.67
CA ALA A 177 -2.61 -15.99 -11.09
C ALA A 177 -1.41 -16.93 -11.28
N LEU A 178 -0.38 -16.80 -10.44
CA LEU A 178 0.80 -17.66 -10.50
C LEU A 178 0.46 -19.13 -10.22
N ASP A 179 -0.38 -19.38 -9.21
CA ASP A 179 -0.87 -20.72 -8.85
C ASP A 179 -1.59 -21.40 -10.03
N ARG A 180 -2.24 -20.60 -10.88
CA ARG A 180 -2.95 -21.04 -12.09
C ARG A 180 -2.07 -21.02 -13.35
N ASN A 181 -0.75 -20.96 -13.20
CA ASN A 181 0.22 -20.87 -14.29
C ASN A 181 0.00 -19.68 -15.26
N ARG A 182 -0.66 -18.61 -14.80
CA ARG A 182 -0.85 -17.36 -15.57
C ARG A 182 0.29 -16.39 -15.26
N GLU A 183 1.50 -16.77 -15.65
CA GLU A 183 2.73 -16.07 -15.25
C GLU A 183 2.75 -14.60 -15.64
N VAL A 184 2.36 -14.24 -16.87
CA VAL A 184 2.38 -12.82 -17.31
C VAL A 184 1.42 -11.97 -16.47
N ALA A 185 0.19 -12.44 -16.24
CA ALA A 185 -0.79 -11.74 -15.42
C ALA A 185 -0.32 -11.61 -13.96
N SER A 186 0.34 -12.64 -13.43
CA SER A 186 0.99 -12.60 -12.12
C SER A 186 2.06 -11.51 -12.05
N GLY A 187 2.94 -11.49 -13.06
CA GLY A 187 3.97 -10.46 -13.23
C GLY A 187 3.40 -9.05 -13.26
N VAL A 188 2.40 -8.81 -14.11
CA VAL A 188 1.73 -7.51 -14.23
C VAL A 188 1.15 -7.05 -12.90
N ALA A 189 0.47 -7.95 -12.17
CA ALA A 189 -0.09 -7.62 -10.86
C ALA A 189 1.01 -7.24 -9.85
N PHE A 190 2.10 -8.01 -9.77
CA PHE A 190 3.22 -7.67 -8.89
C PHE A 190 3.94 -6.39 -9.31
N GLY A 191 4.16 -6.17 -10.61
CA GLY A 191 4.78 -4.96 -11.14
C GLY A 191 3.95 -3.71 -10.87
N ALA A 192 2.62 -3.79 -11.00
CA ALA A 192 1.71 -2.70 -10.66
C ALA A 192 1.79 -2.33 -9.18
N VAL A 193 1.87 -3.34 -8.29
CA VAL A 193 2.06 -3.07 -6.85
C VAL A 193 3.45 -2.48 -6.57
N ALA A 194 4.50 -3.03 -7.22
CA ALA A 194 5.88 -2.58 -7.07
C ALA A 194 6.07 -1.10 -7.47
N LEU A 195 5.29 -0.64 -8.44
CA LEU A 195 5.29 0.76 -8.89
C LEU A 195 4.86 1.73 -7.77
N PHE A 196 3.94 1.32 -6.90
CA PHE A 196 3.48 2.14 -5.77
C PHE A 196 4.29 1.91 -4.48
N LYS A 197 4.76 0.68 -4.26
CA LYS A 197 5.53 0.30 -3.07
C LYS A 197 6.67 -0.59 -3.49
N LEU A 198 7.90 -0.25 -3.13
CA LEU A 198 9.10 -1.02 -3.54
C LEU A 198 9.19 -2.44 -2.96
N PHE A 199 8.49 -2.75 -1.85
CA PHE A 199 8.57 -4.04 -1.14
C PHE A 199 8.41 -5.31 -2.01
N PRO A 200 7.49 -5.40 -3.00
CA PRO A 200 7.36 -6.57 -3.87
C PRO A 200 8.54 -6.80 -4.81
N ALA A 201 9.55 -5.91 -4.88
CA ALA A 201 10.76 -6.18 -5.65
C ALA A 201 11.44 -7.51 -5.24
N LEU A 202 11.37 -7.87 -3.94
CA LEU A 202 11.85 -9.17 -3.44
C LEU A 202 11.06 -10.36 -3.99
N VAL A 203 9.78 -10.17 -4.34
CA VAL A 203 8.98 -11.19 -5.04
C VAL A 203 9.58 -11.46 -6.41
N GLY A 204 10.15 -10.46 -7.08
CA GLY A 204 10.89 -10.65 -8.33
C GLY A 204 12.07 -11.61 -8.19
N LEU A 205 12.88 -11.46 -7.13
CA LEU A 205 13.99 -12.39 -6.83
C LEU A 205 13.48 -13.81 -6.55
N TRP A 206 12.38 -13.93 -5.81
CA TRP A 206 11.73 -15.21 -5.59
C TRP A 206 11.21 -15.85 -6.89
N LEU A 207 10.59 -15.07 -7.79
CA LEU A 207 10.13 -15.54 -9.10
C LEU A 207 11.29 -16.01 -9.99
N LEU A 208 12.42 -15.29 -9.98
CA LEU A 208 13.65 -15.70 -10.65
C LEU A 208 14.16 -17.04 -10.11
N ARG A 209 14.23 -17.19 -8.79
CA ARG A 209 14.60 -18.46 -8.13
C ARG A 209 13.66 -19.59 -8.52
N ARG A 210 12.36 -19.31 -8.65
CA ARG A 210 11.33 -20.27 -9.09
C ARG A 210 11.29 -20.46 -10.61
N ARG A 211 12.19 -19.82 -11.37
CA ARG A 211 12.28 -19.84 -12.85
C ARG A 211 10.99 -19.41 -13.56
N ARG A 212 10.23 -18.51 -12.95
CA ARG A 212 8.98 -17.95 -13.48
C ARG A 212 9.26 -16.74 -14.35
N LEU A 213 10.02 -16.93 -15.44
CA LEU A 213 10.60 -15.84 -16.23
C LEU A 213 9.55 -14.96 -16.92
N ARG A 214 8.39 -15.52 -17.30
CA ARG A 214 7.31 -14.72 -17.91
C ARG A 214 6.66 -13.79 -16.88
N ALA A 215 6.61 -14.19 -15.62
CA ALA A 215 6.16 -13.34 -14.52
C ALA A 215 7.17 -12.22 -14.24
N VAL A 216 8.47 -12.54 -14.26
CA VAL A 216 9.53 -11.52 -14.14
C VAL A 216 9.43 -10.50 -15.28
N GLY A 217 9.31 -10.97 -16.51
CA GLY A 217 9.15 -10.10 -17.69
C GLY A 217 7.90 -9.22 -17.60
N GLY A 218 6.76 -9.78 -17.18
CA GLY A 218 5.54 -9.00 -16.95
C GLY A 218 5.70 -7.92 -15.88
N ALA A 219 6.36 -8.25 -14.76
CA ALA A 219 6.60 -7.29 -13.68
C ALA A 219 7.52 -6.14 -14.13
N ILE A 220 8.61 -6.46 -14.83
CA ILE A 220 9.53 -5.46 -15.39
C ILE A 220 8.79 -4.58 -16.41
N ALA A 221 8.06 -5.19 -17.34
CA ALA A 221 7.33 -4.46 -18.36
C ALA A 221 6.29 -3.49 -17.74
N THR A 222 5.59 -3.91 -16.68
CA THR A 222 4.66 -3.02 -15.97
C THR A 222 5.36 -1.90 -15.22
N GLY A 223 6.44 -2.20 -14.48
CA GLY A 223 7.20 -1.18 -13.75
C GLY A 223 7.83 -0.14 -14.69
N VAL A 224 8.55 -0.61 -15.72
CA VAL A 224 9.15 0.25 -16.74
C VAL A 224 8.08 1.00 -17.53
N GLY A 225 6.99 0.33 -17.89
CA GLY A 225 5.86 0.95 -18.57
C GLY A 225 5.23 2.09 -17.77
N GLY A 226 5.13 1.94 -16.45
CA GLY A 226 4.68 3.02 -15.55
C GLY A 226 5.62 4.22 -15.54
N LEU A 227 6.94 3.98 -15.49
CA LEU A 227 7.94 5.07 -15.54
C LEU A 227 7.96 5.77 -16.90
N VAL A 228 7.94 5.00 -17.99
CA VAL A 228 7.85 5.53 -19.36
C VAL A 228 6.55 6.30 -19.56
N GLY A 229 5.43 5.81 -19.02
CA GLY A 229 4.16 6.52 -19.02
C GLY A 229 4.25 7.87 -18.31
N GLY A 230 5.01 7.94 -17.20
CA GLY A 230 5.33 9.19 -16.51
C GLY A 230 6.11 10.17 -17.39
N VAL A 231 7.15 9.70 -18.08
CA VAL A 231 7.94 10.53 -19.02
C VAL A 231 7.09 11.04 -20.17
N LEU A 232 6.24 10.19 -20.75
CA LEU A 232 5.37 10.56 -21.87
C LEU A 232 4.28 11.56 -21.45
N ALA A 233 3.76 11.45 -20.23
CA ALA A 233 2.68 12.32 -19.74
C ALA A 233 3.18 13.65 -19.16
N PHE A 234 4.33 13.66 -18.48
CA PHE A 234 4.79 14.79 -17.66
C PHE A 234 6.23 15.26 -17.98
N GLY A 235 6.84 14.71 -19.03
CA GLY A 235 8.21 15.00 -19.43
C GLY A 235 9.27 14.23 -18.62
N PRO A 236 10.50 14.17 -19.15
CA PRO A 236 11.62 13.47 -18.50
C PRO A 236 11.99 14.11 -17.16
N ASP A 237 11.98 15.43 -17.06
CA ASP A 237 12.40 16.19 -15.87
C ASP A 237 11.58 15.81 -14.63
N THR A 238 10.27 15.60 -14.77
CA THR A 238 9.38 15.18 -13.68
C THR A 238 9.72 13.77 -13.17
N THR A 239 10.12 12.88 -14.08
CA THR A 239 10.52 11.51 -13.73
C THR A 239 11.92 11.47 -13.14
N GLU A 240 12.84 12.30 -13.64
CA GLU A 240 14.15 12.51 -13.05
C GLU A 240 14.02 13.02 -11.61
N TYR A 241 13.24 14.09 -11.40
CA TYR A 241 12.96 14.66 -10.08
C TYR A 241 12.43 13.62 -9.09
N TYR A 242 11.49 12.77 -9.55
CA TYR A 242 11.00 11.66 -8.75
C TYR A 242 12.13 10.71 -8.31
N LEU A 243 13.00 10.31 -9.23
CA LEU A 243 14.08 9.36 -8.96
C LEU A 243 15.21 9.98 -8.10
N THR A 244 15.52 11.26 -8.29
CA THR A 244 16.67 11.91 -7.65
C THR A 244 16.34 12.63 -6.35
N GLU A 245 15.15 13.19 -6.20
CA GLU A 245 14.77 14.00 -5.02
C GLU A 245 13.67 13.30 -4.19
N VAL A 246 12.60 12.82 -4.83
CA VAL A 246 11.47 12.21 -4.09
C VAL A 246 11.86 10.86 -3.50
N VAL A 247 12.52 9.99 -4.28
CA VAL A 247 12.94 8.66 -3.79
C VAL A 247 14.10 8.78 -2.80
N SER A 248 15.09 9.63 -3.08
CA SER A 248 16.28 9.78 -2.22
C SER A 248 15.91 10.37 -0.86
N GLY A 249 15.06 11.40 -0.84
CA GLY A 249 14.60 12.08 0.37
C GLY A 249 13.80 11.20 1.33
N ARG A 250 13.35 10.02 0.90
CA ARG A 250 12.61 9.05 1.73
C ARG A 250 13.48 8.04 2.46
N THR A 251 14.78 8.01 2.17
CA THR A 251 15.67 7.00 2.76
C THR A 251 16.11 7.41 4.16
N ASP A 252 15.92 8.69 4.56
CA ASP A 252 16.44 9.30 5.80
C ASP A 252 17.88 8.91 6.09
N THR A 253 18.68 8.62 5.06
CA THR A 253 20.04 8.10 5.17
C THR A 253 20.99 9.13 5.78
N ALA A 254 20.64 10.40 5.74
CA ALA A 254 21.34 11.44 6.49
C ALA A 254 21.22 11.22 8.01
N ALA A 255 20.07 10.75 8.51
CA ALA A 255 19.85 10.47 9.92
C ALA A 255 20.51 9.16 10.40
N PHE A 256 20.99 8.32 9.47
CA PHE A 256 21.82 7.16 9.81
C PHE A 256 23.22 7.57 10.32
N VAL A 257 23.75 8.70 9.85
CA VAL A 257 25.05 9.22 10.26
C VAL A 257 24.88 9.95 11.60
N GLY A 258 25.62 9.51 12.63
CA GLY A 258 25.44 10.00 14.00
C GLY A 258 24.46 9.18 14.85
N GLY A 259 23.73 8.23 14.23
CA GLY A 259 22.78 7.35 14.90
C GLY A 259 21.40 8.00 15.11
N TYR A 260 20.34 7.22 14.94
CA TYR A 260 18.99 7.70 15.20
C TYR A 260 18.79 8.03 16.69
N PRO A 261 18.11 9.16 17.02
CA PRO A 261 17.74 9.53 18.38
C PRO A 261 17.04 8.38 19.12
N VAL A 262 17.33 8.25 20.41
CA VAL A 262 16.81 7.17 21.28
C VAL A 262 15.42 7.50 21.82
N ASP A 263 15.09 8.79 21.89
CA ASP A 263 13.87 9.37 22.46
C ASP A 263 12.83 9.78 21.41
N GLU A 264 13.18 9.80 20.12
CA GLU A 264 12.24 10.02 19.04
C GLU A 264 11.48 8.73 18.67
N THR A 265 10.32 8.90 18.02
CA THR A 265 9.45 7.79 17.61
C THR A 265 9.99 7.09 16.36
N TYR A 266 11.24 6.63 16.41
CA TYR A 266 11.73 5.61 15.48
C TYR A 266 11.22 4.29 16.02
N TYR A 267 10.14 3.80 15.42
CA TYR A 267 9.63 2.45 15.65
C TYR A 267 10.80 1.48 15.81
N LEU A 268 10.73 0.59 16.81
CA LEU A 268 11.65 -0.54 17.02
C LEU A 268 11.93 -1.23 15.68
N THR A 269 12.95 -0.76 14.99
CA THR A 269 13.34 -1.18 13.65
C THR A 269 14.80 -1.53 13.74
N ILE A 270 15.25 -2.41 12.86
CA ILE A 270 16.69 -2.71 12.72
C ILE A 270 17.50 -1.46 12.33
N GLN A 271 16.85 -0.40 11.83
CA GLN A 271 17.52 0.82 11.39
C GLN A 271 18.21 1.55 12.55
N GLN A 272 17.57 1.64 13.72
CA GLN A 272 18.17 2.30 14.88
C GLN A 272 19.47 1.60 15.34
N PRO A 273 19.50 0.31 15.73
CA PRO A 273 20.75 -0.35 16.11
C PRO A 273 21.77 -0.41 14.96
N VAL A 274 21.33 -0.57 13.70
CA VAL A 274 22.25 -0.57 12.55
C VAL A 274 22.86 0.82 12.32
N SER A 275 22.12 1.91 12.51
CA SER A 275 22.65 3.27 12.39
C SER A 275 23.76 3.54 13.40
N TRP A 276 23.58 3.08 14.64
CA TRP A 276 24.60 3.16 15.69
C TRP A 276 25.82 2.30 15.36
N LEU A 277 25.63 1.09 14.81
CA LEU A 277 26.74 0.25 14.34
C LEU A 277 27.50 0.89 13.18
N VAL A 278 26.79 1.42 12.18
CA VAL A 278 27.41 2.10 11.03
C VAL A 278 28.15 3.35 11.50
N SER A 279 27.57 4.14 12.38
CA SER A 279 28.22 5.32 12.97
C SER A 279 29.49 4.94 13.73
N ALA A 280 29.48 3.83 14.47
CA ALA A 280 30.66 3.35 15.21
C ALA A 280 31.78 2.82 14.29
N VAL A 281 31.44 2.15 13.20
CA VAL A 281 32.42 1.50 12.29
C VAL A 281 32.86 2.43 11.16
N TRP A 282 32.03 3.37 10.75
CA TRP A 282 32.29 4.37 9.70
C TRP A 282 31.83 5.78 10.12
N PRO A 283 32.55 6.44 11.04
CA PRO A 283 32.16 7.77 11.53
C PRO A 283 32.17 8.87 10.45
N ALA A 284 32.97 8.70 9.40
CA ALA A 284 33.10 9.63 8.27
C ALA A 284 32.17 9.26 7.08
N ALA A 285 31.07 8.54 7.33
CA ALA A 285 30.12 8.21 6.27
C ALA A 285 29.57 9.50 5.64
N PRO A 286 29.54 9.64 4.30
CA PRO A 286 29.02 10.83 3.66
C PRO A 286 27.56 11.05 4.06
N THR A 287 27.23 12.21 4.60
CA THR A 287 25.83 12.63 4.69
C THR A 287 25.36 13.02 3.29
N PRO A 288 24.25 12.47 2.78
CA PRO A 288 23.64 13.00 1.58
C PRO A 288 23.36 14.49 1.81
N SER A 289 23.82 15.36 0.91
CA SER A 289 23.60 16.80 1.03
C SER A 289 22.11 17.07 1.17
N SER A 290 21.72 17.76 2.24
CA SER A 290 20.36 18.27 2.41
C SER A 290 20.09 19.31 1.33
N SER A 291 19.58 18.90 0.17
CA SER A 291 19.17 19.81 -0.91
C SER A 291 17.93 20.64 -0.55
N ARG A 292 17.31 20.41 0.63
CA ARG A 292 16.21 21.24 1.17
C ARG A 292 16.69 22.58 1.75
N ALA A 293 17.38 23.35 0.94
CA ALA A 293 17.59 24.77 1.14
C ALA A 293 17.38 25.49 -0.20
N ARG A 294 16.12 25.55 -0.63
CA ARG A 294 15.60 26.60 -1.52
C ARG A 294 14.08 26.55 -1.59
#